data_AF-A0A3A1XSG4-F1
#
_entry.id   AF-A0A3A1XSG4-F1
#
_cell.length_a   1.000
_cell.length_b   1.000
_cell.length_c   1.000
_cell.angle_alpha   90.00
_cell.angle_beta   90.00
_cell.angle_gamma   90.00
#
_symmetry.space_group_name_H-M   'P 1'
#
loop_
_entity.id
_entity.type
_entity.pdbx_description
1 polymer ?
#
loop_
_entity_poly.entity_id
_entity_poly.type
_entity_poly.pdbx_seq_one_letter_code
_entity_poly.pdbx_strand_id
1 'polypeptide(L)'
;TWEGSTDHPDVTIAEKISDTLMDAYMTPEAEGGVSELYIVFTEFINMVRQKVRTLRMLPVELVPLKDGEEFSMHRPDYEAASGPSAALSSTSAVSAREEAVSRSNPEAVEYCFEPSPDEVLDAVLPKYIQSRIHECLLTSAASETASRQNAMHTATDNARNLVDDLTRKLNASRQASITQELTEIIGSADALNNEED
;
A
#
# COMPACT_ATOMS: atom_id res chain seq x y z
N THR A 1 5.64 22.18 5.05
CA THR A 1 5.15 20.95 4.39
C THR A 1 6.35 20.18 3.88
N TRP A 2 6.25 18.85 3.81
CA TRP A 2 7.30 17.99 3.27
C TRP A 2 6.85 17.45 1.92
N GLU A 3 7.71 17.51 0.92
CA GLU A 3 7.41 17.10 -0.45
C GLU A 3 8.56 16.25 -1.00
N GLY A 4 8.23 15.31 -1.90
CA GLY A 4 9.20 14.39 -2.52
C GLY A 4 9.32 13.03 -1.82
N SER A 5 10.11 12.14 -2.43
CA SER A 5 10.42 10.78 -1.94
C SER A 5 9.22 9.84 -1.75
N THR A 6 8.15 10.03 -2.52
CA THR A 6 6.95 9.18 -2.47
C THR A 6 7.25 7.73 -2.86
N ASP A 7 8.06 7.49 -3.89
CA ASP A 7 8.35 6.12 -4.35
C ASP A 7 9.29 5.36 -3.38
N HIS A 8 10.13 6.08 -2.65
CA HIS A 8 11.11 5.53 -1.70
C HIS A 8 11.20 6.41 -0.45
N PRO A 9 10.28 6.27 0.51
CA PRO A 9 10.31 7.07 1.72
C PRO A 9 11.52 6.68 2.57
N ASP A 10 12.45 7.62 2.68
CA ASP A 10 13.68 7.45 3.43
C ASP A 10 13.48 7.71 4.93
N VAL A 11 14.31 7.06 5.75
CA VAL A 11 14.26 7.17 7.22
C VAL A 11 14.54 8.61 7.67
N THR A 12 15.36 9.35 6.94
CA THR A 12 15.70 10.75 7.27
C THR A 12 14.49 11.69 7.15
N ILE A 13 13.53 11.38 6.27
CA ILE A 13 12.30 12.17 6.15
C ILE A 13 11.39 11.87 7.33
N ALA A 14 11.27 10.59 7.72
CA ALA A 14 10.52 10.21 8.90
C ALA A 14 11.10 10.83 10.18
N GLU A 15 12.44 10.93 10.28
CA GLU A 15 13.12 11.64 11.37
C GLU A 15 12.70 13.11 11.45
N LYS A 16 12.85 13.85 10.34
CA LYS A 16 12.47 15.28 10.27
C LYS A 16 11.00 15.52 10.63
N ILE A 17 10.12 14.66 10.14
CA ILE A 17 8.68 14.73 10.46
C ILE A 17 8.48 14.45 11.96
N SER A 18 9.08 13.39 12.48
CA SER A 18 8.97 12.99 13.88
C SER A 18 9.44 14.09 14.82
N ASP A 19 10.62 14.67 14.57
CA ASP A 19 11.19 15.75 15.39
C ASP A 19 10.25 16.97 15.42
N THR A 20 9.78 17.40 14.25
CA THR A 20 8.86 18.55 14.14
C THR A 20 7.54 18.29 14.89
N LEU A 21 7.00 17.07 14.81
CA LEU A 21 5.76 16.71 15.48
C LEU A 21 5.94 16.56 16.99
N MET A 22 7.10 16.05 17.45
CA MET A 22 7.43 16.00 18.88
C MET A 22 7.62 17.39 19.46
N ASP A 23 8.33 18.28 18.77
CA ASP A 23 8.52 19.67 19.22
C ASP A 23 7.18 20.39 19.39
N ALA A 24 6.27 20.20 18.44
CA ALA A 24 4.92 20.73 18.52
C ALA A 24 4.12 20.16 19.70
N TYR A 25 4.29 18.87 20.03
CA TYR A 25 3.60 18.23 21.14
C TYR A 25 4.16 18.64 22.51
N MET A 26 5.48 18.86 22.61
CA MET A 26 6.13 19.30 23.85
C MET A 26 5.93 20.79 24.14
N THR A 27 5.55 21.58 23.13
CA THR A 27 5.24 23.01 23.29
C THR A 27 3.94 23.19 24.10
N PRO A 28 3.88 24.11 25.08
CA PRO A 28 2.65 24.38 25.81
C PRO A 28 1.51 24.85 24.87
N GLU A 29 0.27 24.48 25.18
CA GLU A 29 -0.90 24.88 24.37
C GLU A 29 -1.03 26.40 24.23
N ALA A 30 -0.62 27.17 25.26
CA ALA A 30 -0.64 28.63 25.26
C ALA A 30 0.28 29.26 24.18
N GLU A 31 1.29 28.52 23.72
CA GLU A 31 2.25 28.92 22.70
C GLU A 31 1.95 28.27 21.33
N GLY A 32 0.82 27.57 21.22
CA GLY A 32 0.38 26.92 19.98
C GLY A 32 0.82 25.46 19.84
N GLY A 33 1.20 24.79 20.93
CA GLY A 33 1.46 23.36 20.94
C GLY A 33 0.20 22.49 20.75
N VAL A 34 0.41 21.19 20.55
CA VAL A 34 -0.65 20.21 20.27
C VAL A 34 -0.72 19.14 21.36
N SER A 35 -1.94 18.73 21.75
CA SER A 35 -2.16 17.70 22.79
C SER A 35 -2.43 16.30 22.23
N GLU A 36 -2.75 16.18 20.95
CA GLU A 36 -2.98 14.89 20.29
C GLU A 36 -2.37 14.89 18.89
N LEU A 37 -1.76 13.76 18.52
CA LEU A 37 -1.19 13.57 17.19
C LEU A 37 -1.90 12.42 16.48
N TYR A 38 -2.51 12.72 15.34
CA TYR A 38 -3.13 11.73 14.47
C TYR A 38 -2.41 11.67 13.12
N ILE A 39 -2.15 10.46 12.64
CA ILE A 39 -1.66 10.21 11.28
C ILE A 39 -2.80 9.59 10.48
N VAL A 40 -3.20 10.28 9.42
CA VAL A 40 -4.13 9.76 8.41
C VAL A 40 -3.30 9.32 7.22
N PHE A 41 -3.41 8.05 6.85
CA PHE A 41 -2.64 7.47 5.76
C PHE A 41 -3.44 6.40 5.04
N THR A 42 -2.96 5.98 3.88
CA THR A 42 -3.61 4.89 3.13
C THR A 42 -2.88 3.60 3.44
N GLU A 43 -3.60 2.68 4.07
CA GLU A 43 -3.13 1.36 4.40
C GLU A 43 -3.23 0.43 3.19
N PHE A 44 -2.09 -0.18 2.87
CA PHE A 44 -1.98 -1.19 1.82
C PHE A 44 -2.44 -2.52 2.41
N ILE A 45 -3.62 -2.99 1.99
CA ILE A 45 -4.10 -4.34 2.33
C ILE A 45 -3.72 -5.31 1.23
N ASN A 46 -4.12 -5.01 0.00
CA ASN A 46 -3.73 -5.76 -1.19
C ASN A 46 -3.76 -4.85 -2.43
N MET A 47 -3.44 -5.43 -3.60
CA MET A 47 -3.38 -4.66 -4.84
C MET A 47 -4.69 -3.96 -5.19
N VAL A 48 -5.85 -4.54 -4.85
CA VAL A 48 -7.18 -4.01 -5.23
C VAL A 48 -7.79 -3.13 -4.14
N ARG A 49 -7.45 -3.39 -2.88
CA ARG A 49 -8.06 -2.77 -1.71
C ARG A 49 -7.03 -1.95 -0.94
N GLN A 50 -7.21 -0.64 -0.98
CA GLN A 50 -6.53 0.31 -0.12
C GLN A 50 -7.57 0.93 0.82
N LYS A 51 -7.23 1.09 2.12
CA LYS A 51 -8.14 1.67 3.12
C LYS A 51 -7.50 2.88 3.75
N VAL A 52 -8.26 3.96 3.93
CA VAL A 52 -7.79 5.10 4.73
C VAL A 52 -7.86 4.71 6.20
N ARG A 53 -6.72 4.80 6.89
CA ARG A 53 -6.59 4.52 8.32
C ARG A 53 -6.18 5.79 9.05
N THR A 54 -6.78 6.00 10.21
CA THR A 54 -6.40 7.05 11.16
C THR A 54 -5.77 6.38 12.38
N LEU A 55 -4.49 6.66 12.63
CA LEU A 55 -3.77 6.21 13.82
C LEU A 55 -3.58 7.39 14.76
N ARG A 56 -3.98 7.23 16.02
CA ARG A 56 -3.55 8.15 17.08
C ARG A 56 -2.16 7.72 17.54
N MET A 57 -1.20 8.63 17.40
CA MET A 57 0.21 8.42 17.72
C MET A 57 0.54 8.89 19.13
N LEU A 58 -0.01 10.03 19.54
CA LEU A 58 0.12 10.58 20.88
C LEU A 58 -1.24 11.08 21.41
N PRO A 59 -1.49 11.01 22.73
CA PRO A 59 -0.66 10.33 23.74
C PRO A 59 -0.67 8.79 23.56
N VAL A 60 0.44 8.14 23.93
CA VAL A 60 0.54 6.67 23.85
C VAL A 60 -0.29 6.05 24.97
N GLU A 61 -1.30 5.27 24.60
CA GLU A 61 -2.05 4.46 25.56
C GLU A 61 -1.39 3.09 25.72
N LEU A 62 -1.01 2.77 26.95
CA LEU A 62 -0.55 1.44 27.32
C LEU A 62 -1.77 0.52 27.45
N VAL A 63 -1.94 -0.38 26.49
CA VAL A 63 -2.96 -1.43 26.60
C VAL A 63 -2.37 -2.59 27.40
N PRO A 64 -2.84 -2.87 28.63
CA PRO A 64 -2.38 -4.02 29.37
C PRO A 64 -2.81 -5.29 28.65
N LEU A 65 -1.88 -6.23 28.48
CA LEU A 65 -2.16 -7.57 27.99
C LEU A 65 -3.08 -8.26 28.99
N LYS A 66 -4.24 -8.75 28.54
CA LYS A 66 -5.10 -9.63 29.35
C LYS A 66 -4.51 -11.03 29.35
N ASP A 67 -4.56 -11.71 30.49
CA ASP A 67 -4.07 -13.07 30.65
C ASP A 67 -4.66 -14.00 29.57
N GLY A 68 -3.79 -14.58 28.72
CA GLY A 68 -4.18 -15.48 27.64
C GLY A 68 -4.42 -14.83 26.27
N GLU A 69 -4.35 -13.50 26.15
CA GLU A 69 -4.29 -12.81 24.86
C GLU A 69 -2.83 -12.58 24.46
N GLU A 70 -2.40 -13.15 23.34
CA GLU A 70 -1.09 -12.83 22.78
C GLU A 70 -1.01 -11.34 22.44
N PHE A 71 0.17 -10.72 22.60
CA PHE A 71 0.44 -9.38 22.10
C PHE A 71 0.28 -9.38 20.58
N SER A 72 -0.94 -9.09 20.14
CA SER A 72 -1.17 -8.66 18.77
C SER A 72 -0.63 -7.24 18.69
N MET A 73 0.69 -7.13 18.46
CA MET A 73 1.11 -6.11 17.51
C MET A 73 0.21 -6.33 16.32
N HIS A 74 -0.59 -5.34 15.94
CA HIS A 74 -1.44 -5.43 14.77
C HIS A 74 -0.51 -5.65 13.58
N ARG A 75 -0.19 -6.92 13.34
CA ARG A 75 0.51 -7.40 12.18
C ARG A 75 -0.40 -6.93 11.07
N PRO A 76 0.04 -6.03 10.18
CA PRO A 76 -0.78 -5.66 9.05
C PRO A 76 -1.26 -6.97 8.44
N ASP A 77 -2.57 -7.06 8.23
CA ASP A 77 -3.32 -8.20 7.73
C ASP A 77 -2.94 -8.54 6.29
N TYR A 78 -1.63 -8.67 6.04
CA TYR A 78 -1.09 -9.50 5.00
C TYR A 78 -1.60 -10.90 5.35
N GLU A 79 -2.68 -11.31 4.69
CA GLU A 79 -2.89 -12.72 4.43
C GLU A 79 -1.57 -13.20 3.82
N ALA A 80 -0.81 -13.98 4.58
CA ALA A 80 0.29 -14.73 4.05
C ALA A 80 -0.29 -15.47 2.85
N ALA A 81 0.05 -15.01 1.65
CA ALA A 81 -0.19 -15.75 0.44
C ALA A 81 0.29 -17.16 0.74
N SER A 82 -0.65 -18.09 0.76
CA SER A 82 -0.43 -19.50 1.02
C SER A 82 0.69 -19.99 0.10
N GLY A 83 1.89 -20.07 0.65
CA GLY A 83 3.12 -20.43 -0.01
C GLY A 83 4.03 -21.11 1.02
N PRO A 84 4.61 -22.28 0.70
CA PRO A 84 5.20 -23.14 1.71
C PRO A 84 6.60 -22.62 2.07
N SER A 85 6.68 -21.86 3.16
CA SER A 85 7.95 -21.64 3.85
C SER A 85 7.78 -21.85 5.36
N ALA A 86 7.28 -23.04 5.69
CA ALA A 86 7.48 -23.67 6.99
C ALA A 86 8.31 -24.94 6.76
N ALA A 87 9.51 -24.78 6.23
CA ALA A 87 10.43 -25.88 6.02
C ALA A 87 11.88 -25.38 6.12
N LEU A 88 12.32 -25.03 7.32
CA LEU A 88 13.72 -25.20 7.69
C LEU A 88 13.89 -25.28 9.21
N SER A 89 13.69 -26.48 9.76
CA SER A 89 14.58 -27.09 10.77
C SER A 89 13.88 -28.30 11.39
N SER A 90 14.03 -29.44 10.72
CA SER A 90 13.82 -30.74 11.36
C SER A 90 14.87 -31.71 10.83
N THR A 91 16.06 -31.67 11.43
CA THR A 91 16.95 -32.83 11.41
C THR A 91 16.79 -33.59 12.73
N SER A 92 16.37 -34.85 12.55
CA SER A 92 16.54 -36.02 13.41
C SER A 92 15.99 -36.01 14.85
N ALA A 93 14.79 -36.60 14.98
CA ALA A 93 14.49 -37.79 15.76
C ALA A 93 15.31 -38.05 17.04
N VAL A 94 14.65 -38.07 18.22
CA VAL A 94 14.48 -39.26 19.09
C VAL A 94 13.20 -39.11 19.96
N SER A 95 12.44 -40.20 19.99
CA SER A 95 11.30 -40.63 20.82
C SER A 95 10.83 -39.85 22.06
N ALA A 96 9.50 -39.68 22.10
CA ALA A 96 8.55 -40.03 23.17
C ALA A 96 8.99 -39.89 24.63
N ARG A 97 8.47 -38.85 25.29
CA ARG A 97 8.03 -38.89 26.69
C ARG A 97 6.94 -37.85 26.92
N GLU A 98 5.76 -38.32 27.33
CA GLU A 98 4.72 -37.47 27.92
C GLU A 98 5.25 -36.92 29.25
N GLU A 99 5.52 -35.61 29.29
CA GLU A 99 5.48 -34.83 30.52
C GLU A 99 4.63 -33.60 30.25
N ALA A 100 3.60 -33.42 31.07
CA ALA A 100 2.70 -32.29 31.05
C ALA A 100 3.51 -31.01 31.36
N VAL A 101 3.96 -30.32 30.31
CA VAL A 101 4.46 -28.95 30.44
C VAL A 101 3.23 -28.07 30.58
N SER A 102 2.94 -27.71 31.84
CA SER A 102 2.19 -26.51 32.19
C SER A 102 2.73 -25.38 31.31
N ARG A 103 1.97 -24.94 30.31
CA ARG A 103 2.29 -23.75 29.52
C ARG A 103 2.06 -22.55 30.43
N SER A 104 3.00 -22.30 31.33
CA SER A 104 3.13 -21.00 31.97
C SER A 104 3.21 -19.96 30.85
N ASN A 105 2.45 -18.88 31.04
CA ASN A 105 2.57 -17.60 30.36
C ASN A 105 4.03 -17.41 29.87
N PRO A 106 4.30 -17.09 28.58
CA PRO A 106 5.68 -16.85 28.15
C PRO A 106 6.27 -15.85 29.15
N GLU A 107 7.23 -16.32 29.93
CA GLU A 107 7.76 -15.61 31.09
C GLU A 107 8.04 -14.18 30.65
N ALA A 108 7.51 -13.20 31.38
CA ALA A 108 7.95 -11.82 31.23
C ALA A 108 9.47 -11.85 31.42
N VAL A 109 10.22 -11.84 30.32
CA VAL A 109 11.67 -11.87 30.36
C VAL A 109 12.06 -10.60 31.09
N GLU A 110 12.55 -10.73 32.32
CA GLU A 110 12.95 -9.60 33.12
C GLU A 110 14.17 -8.94 32.45
N TYR A 111 13.94 -7.78 31.85
CA TYR A 111 15.00 -6.98 31.26
C TYR A 111 15.72 -6.20 32.36
N CYS A 112 17.04 -6.35 32.44
CA CYS A 112 17.87 -5.42 33.20
C CYS A 112 18.03 -4.14 32.36
N PHE A 113 17.50 -3.02 32.87
CA PHE A 113 17.63 -1.72 32.22
C PHE A 113 18.84 -0.97 32.76
N GLU A 114 19.63 -0.38 31.85
CA GLU A 114 20.72 0.52 32.19
C GLU A 114 20.53 1.81 31.37
N PRO A 115 20.46 3.01 31.99
CA PRO A 115 20.64 3.33 33.42
C PRO A 115 19.41 3.13 34.32
N SER A 116 18.19 3.42 33.84
CA SER A 116 16.93 3.18 34.55
C SER A 116 15.79 2.90 33.55
N PRO A 117 14.70 2.19 33.93
CA PRO A 117 13.60 1.91 33.01
C PRO A 117 12.95 3.17 32.42
N ASP A 118 12.80 4.22 33.22
CA ASP A 118 12.18 5.48 32.79
C ASP A 118 13.05 6.20 31.76
N GLU A 119 14.38 6.28 31.99
CA GLU A 119 15.32 6.89 31.04
C GLU A 119 15.40 6.12 29.72
N VAL A 120 15.33 4.79 29.78
CA VAL A 120 15.28 3.96 28.56
C VAL A 120 13.97 4.21 27.81
N LEU A 121 12.84 4.31 28.52
CA LEU A 121 11.55 4.60 27.89
C LEU A 121 11.55 5.97 27.22
N ASP A 122 12.08 7.01 27.88
CA ASP A 122 12.23 8.35 27.33
C ASP A 122 13.10 8.37 26.06
N ALA A 123 14.13 7.52 26.00
CA ALA A 123 14.97 7.38 24.81
C ALA A 123 14.31 6.59 23.67
N VAL A 124 13.49 5.58 23.99
CA VAL A 124 12.86 4.69 23.00
C VAL A 124 11.58 5.27 22.43
N LEU A 125 10.80 6.05 23.19
CA LEU A 125 9.53 6.63 22.74
C LEU A 125 9.67 7.46 21.43
N PRO A 126 10.65 8.38 21.29
CA PRO A 126 10.86 9.10 20.03
C PRO A 126 11.19 8.17 18.87
N LYS A 127 11.99 7.12 19.11
CA LYS A 127 12.35 6.12 18.09
C LYS A 127 11.18 5.27 17.66
N TYR A 128 10.25 4.97 18.58
CA TYR A 128 9.00 4.30 18.26
C TYR A 128 8.15 5.15 17.31
N ILE A 129 7.97 6.45 17.62
CA ILE A 129 7.15 7.35 16.81
C ILE A 129 7.75 7.54 15.41
N GLN A 130 9.07 7.73 15.33
CA GLN A 130 9.81 7.78 14.07
C GLN A 130 9.57 6.52 13.23
N SER A 131 9.69 5.33 13.85
CA SER A 131 9.51 4.05 13.16
C SER A 131 8.07 3.88 12.65
N ARG A 132 7.08 4.30 13.44
CA ARG A 132 5.66 4.26 13.04
C ARG A 132 5.33 5.23 11.92
N ILE A 133 5.91 6.44 11.92
CA ILE A 133 5.77 7.39 10.80
C ILE A 133 6.37 6.78 9.53
N HIS A 134 7.56 6.19 9.63
CA HIS A 134 8.23 5.55 8.48
C HIS A 134 7.40 4.39 7.92
N GLU A 135 6.83 3.54 8.78
CA GLU A 135 5.89 2.48 8.39
C GLU A 135 4.66 3.03 7.66
N CYS A 136 4.06 4.12 8.17
CA CYS A 136 2.90 4.76 7.53
C CYS A 136 3.25 5.29 6.13
N LEU A 137 4.44 5.87 5.96
CA LEU A 137 4.93 6.37 4.67
C LEU A 137 5.16 5.22 3.69
N LEU A 138 5.83 4.15 4.10
CA LEU A 138 6.07 2.95 3.27
C LEU A 138 4.76 2.32 2.81
N THR A 139 3.83 2.14 3.74
CA THR A 139 2.51 1.56 3.47
C THR A 139 1.69 2.43 2.50
N SER A 140 1.80 3.77 2.64
CA SER A 140 1.15 4.71 1.72
C SER A 140 1.76 4.68 0.32
N ALA A 141 3.08 4.58 0.21
CA ALA A 141 3.79 4.46 -1.06
C ALA A 141 3.39 3.16 -1.80
N ALA A 142 3.30 2.05 -1.07
CA ALA A 142 2.83 0.78 -1.61
C ALA A 142 1.36 0.87 -2.10
N SER A 143 0.49 1.51 -1.31
CA SER A 143 -0.91 1.75 -1.69
C SER A 143 -1.04 2.61 -2.95
N GLU A 144 -0.23 3.65 -3.06
CA GLU A 144 -0.21 4.57 -4.19
C GLU A 144 0.26 3.85 -5.45
N THR A 145 1.34 3.08 -5.36
CA THR A 145 1.83 2.25 -6.48
C THR A 145 0.77 1.24 -6.94
N ALA A 146 0.11 0.54 -6.01
CA ALA A 146 -0.96 -0.41 -6.33
C ALA A 146 -2.16 0.27 -7.00
N SER A 147 -2.62 1.40 -6.46
CA SER A 147 -3.70 2.20 -7.05
C SER A 147 -3.34 2.70 -8.45
N ARG A 148 -2.10 3.16 -8.64
CA ARG A 148 -1.56 3.61 -9.93
C ARG A 148 -1.55 2.46 -10.94
N GLN A 149 -1.10 1.27 -10.56
CA GLN A 149 -1.08 0.10 -11.43
C GLN A 149 -2.49 -0.32 -11.85
N ASN A 150 -3.46 -0.36 -10.93
CA ASN A 150 -4.85 -0.68 -11.28
C ASN A 150 -5.45 0.33 -12.23
N ALA A 151 -5.24 1.63 -11.97
CA ALA A 151 -5.73 2.69 -12.84
C ALA A 151 -5.15 2.56 -14.26
N MET A 152 -3.85 2.26 -14.37
CA MET A 152 -3.18 2.04 -15.66
C MET A 152 -3.67 0.77 -16.35
N HIS A 153 -3.95 -0.31 -15.61
CA HIS A 153 -4.53 -1.53 -16.15
C HIS A 153 -5.91 -1.24 -16.78
N THR A 154 -6.81 -0.60 -16.01
CA THR A 154 -8.14 -0.21 -16.51
C THR A 154 -8.04 0.74 -17.71
N ALA A 155 -7.12 1.71 -17.69
CA ALA A 155 -6.89 2.60 -18.82
C ALA A 155 -6.41 1.84 -20.07
N THR A 156 -5.53 0.85 -19.90
CA THR A 156 -5.03 0.02 -21.01
C THR A 156 -6.15 -0.83 -21.61
N ASP A 157 -7.00 -1.44 -20.78
CA ASP A 157 -8.14 -2.21 -21.26
C ASP A 157 -9.15 -1.34 -22.00
N ASN A 158 -9.43 -0.13 -21.49
CA ASN A 158 -10.28 0.84 -22.17
C ASN A 158 -9.68 1.27 -23.51
N ALA A 159 -8.37 1.48 -23.58
CA ALA A 159 -7.67 1.83 -24.82
C ALA A 159 -7.75 0.68 -25.85
N ARG A 160 -7.59 -0.58 -25.43
CA ARG A 160 -7.74 -1.75 -26.31
C ARG A 160 -9.14 -1.81 -26.92
N ASN A 161 -10.17 -1.64 -26.09
CA ASN A 161 -11.56 -1.62 -26.56
C ASN A 161 -11.77 -0.50 -27.61
N LEU A 162 -11.22 0.69 -27.36
CA LEU A 162 -11.31 1.80 -28.31
C LEU A 162 -10.58 1.52 -29.63
N VAL A 163 -9.40 0.89 -29.57
CA VAL A 163 -8.65 0.48 -30.77
C VAL A 163 -9.47 -0.51 -31.60
N ASP A 164 -10.09 -1.51 -30.97
CA ASP A 164 -10.93 -2.48 -31.66
C ASP A 164 -12.13 -1.81 -32.35
N ASP A 165 -12.80 -0.89 -31.66
CA ASP A 165 -13.93 -0.13 -32.19
C ASP A 165 -13.53 0.77 -33.36
N LEU A 166 -12.44 1.51 -33.23
CA LEU A 166 -11.93 2.39 -34.29
C LEU A 166 -11.46 1.57 -35.49
N THR A 167 -10.86 0.40 -35.27
CA THR A 167 -10.46 -0.51 -36.35
C THR A 167 -11.67 -1.03 -37.13
N ARG A 168 -12.76 -1.39 -36.45
CA ARG A 168 -14.03 -1.76 -37.10
C ARG A 168 -14.58 -0.61 -37.94
N LYS A 169 -14.63 0.61 -37.38
CA LYS A 169 -15.11 1.81 -38.10
C LYS A 169 -14.24 2.15 -39.31
N LEU A 170 -12.92 2.05 -39.16
CA LEU A 170 -11.97 2.30 -40.23
C LEU A 170 -12.16 1.32 -41.38
N ASN A 171 -12.33 0.03 -41.11
CA ASN A 171 -12.57 -0.97 -42.14
C ASN A 171 -13.91 -0.76 -42.85
N ALA A 172 -14.97 -0.43 -42.11
CA ALA A 172 -16.27 -0.10 -42.69
C ALA A 172 -16.21 1.15 -43.59
N SER A 173 -15.57 2.23 -43.12
CA SER A 173 -15.37 3.45 -43.90
C SER A 173 -14.53 3.20 -45.15
N ARG A 174 -13.48 2.36 -45.03
CA ARG A 174 -12.65 1.98 -46.17
C ARG A 174 -13.44 1.23 -47.24
N GLN A 175 -14.28 0.27 -46.82
CA GLN A 175 -15.15 -0.46 -47.75
C GLN A 175 -16.15 0.48 -48.44
N ALA A 176 -16.77 1.39 -47.69
CA ALA A 176 -17.68 2.39 -48.24
C ALA A 176 -16.99 3.28 -49.30
N SER A 177 -15.77 3.75 -49.04
CA SER A 177 -14.97 4.53 -50.02
C SER A 177 -14.69 3.74 -51.29
N ILE A 178 -14.23 2.48 -51.17
CA ILE A 178 -13.96 1.63 -52.33
C ILE A 178 -15.24 1.40 -53.15
N THR A 179 -16.36 1.14 -52.50
CA THR A 179 -17.65 0.96 -53.19
C THR A 179 -18.08 2.25 -53.88
N GLN A 180 -17.91 3.40 -53.25
CA GLN A 180 -18.22 4.69 -53.86
C GLN A 180 -17.35 4.94 -55.11
N GLU A 181 -16.03 4.77 -54.99
CA GLU A 181 -15.10 4.91 -56.12
C GLU A 181 -15.45 3.97 -57.29
N LEU A 182 -15.75 2.70 -57.00
CA LEU A 182 -16.18 1.75 -58.03
C LEU A 182 -17.51 2.15 -58.68
N THR A 183 -18.46 2.66 -57.90
CA THR A 183 -19.77 3.11 -58.41
C THR A 183 -19.60 4.31 -59.33
N GLU A 184 -18.73 5.25 -58.96
CA GLU A 184 -18.38 6.42 -59.78
C GLU A 184 -17.69 6.00 -61.09
N ILE A 185 -16.75 5.04 -61.05
CA ILE A 185 -16.08 4.51 -62.24
C ILE A 185 -17.07 3.81 -63.18
N ILE A 186 -17.92 2.93 -62.66
CA ILE A 186 -18.91 2.20 -63.46
C ILE A 186 -19.92 3.18 -64.07
N GLY A 187 -20.42 4.14 -63.29
CA GLY A 187 -21.35 5.15 -63.78
C GLY A 187 -20.74 6.03 -64.89
N SER A 188 -19.46 6.39 -64.76
CA SER A 188 -18.74 7.13 -65.81
C SER A 188 -18.50 6.30 -67.07
N ALA A 189 -18.21 5.00 -66.92
CA ALA A 189 -18.02 4.11 -68.07
C ALA A 189 -19.32 3.88 -68.85
N ASP A 190 -20.44 3.71 -68.15
CA ASP A 190 -21.77 3.55 -68.77
C ASP A 190 -22.22 4.82 -69.51
N ALA A 191 -21.88 6.01 -68.99
CA ALA A 191 -22.18 7.27 -69.65
C ALA A 191 -21.46 7.42 -71.00
N LEU A 192 -20.21 6.93 -71.10
CA LEU A 192 -19.44 6.97 -72.36
C LEU A 192 -20.01 6.03 -73.42
N ASN A 193 -20.43 4.82 -73.05
CA ASN A 193 -20.97 3.86 -74.01
C ASN A 193 -22.31 4.32 -74.62
N ASN A 194 -23.14 5.06 -73.87
CA ASN A 194 -24.42 5.55 -74.38
C ASN A 194 -24.31 6.78 -75.30
N GLU A 195 -23.13 7.39 -75.44
CA GLU A 195 -22.88 8.49 -76.40
C GLU A 195 -22.34 8.01 -77.76
N GLU A 196 -21.93 6.74 -77.89
CA GLU A 196 -21.42 6.14 -79.13
C GLU A 196 -22.50 5.47 -80.01
N ASP A 197 -23.73 5.30 -79.49
CA ASP A 197 -24.92 4.78 -80.22
C ASP A 197 -25.86 5.90 -80.70
#